data_AF-A0A966RG66-F1
#
_entry.id   AF-A0A966RG66-F1
#
_cell.length_a   1.000
_cell.length_b   1.000
_cell.length_c   1.000
_cell.angle_alpha   90.00
_cell.angle_beta   90.00
_cell.angle_gamma   90.00
#
_symmetry.space_group_name_H-M   'P 1'
#
loop_
_entity.id
_entity.type
_entity.pdbx_description
1 polymer ?
#
loop_
_entity_poly.entity_id
_entity_poly.type
_entity_poly.pdbx_seq_one_letter_code
_entity_poly.pdbx_strand_id
1 'polypeptide(L)'
;LLIGLRGSSELGHHTVFFPKDYDAEFDSIFEKRRPVEDPAIYICNPNDSKMKRAGVDESWSVLINAPRHQPKDGFNWDEKSSKEYSQHIINLMEAKGLDIRSRVEVLEYRSPADLERNVNAPGGSIYGTSSNGARSAFWRARNRSKIRRVEAAGDTSADVVKVGVDIASELSKKLLDYGVPGLHFYTMNNAAPTIEIINRIGLR
;
A
#
# COMPACT_ATOMS: atom_id res chain seq x y z
N LEU A 1 -3.65 -7.31 8.02
CA LEU A 1 -4.32 -8.56 8.45
C LEU A 1 -5.05 -9.15 7.25
N LEU A 2 -5.13 -10.46 7.17
CA LEU A 2 -5.98 -11.18 6.22
C LEU A 2 -6.94 -12.01 7.07
N ILE A 3 -8.24 -11.74 6.96
CA ILE A 3 -9.25 -12.28 7.87
C ILE A 3 -10.36 -12.94 7.06
N GLY A 4 -10.60 -14.22 7.29
CA GLY A 4 -11.77 -14.93 6.77
C GLY A 4 -12.81 -15.05 7.87
N LEU A 5 -14.04 -14.62 7.62
CA LEU A 5 -15.13 -14.53 8.60
C LEU A 5 -16.38 -15.26 8.12
N ARG A 6 -17.10 -15.90 9.05
CA ARG A 6 -18.49 -16.37 8.85
C ARG A 6 -19.46 -15.20 8.96
N GLY A 7 -20.62 -15.31 8.33
CA GLY A 7 -21.64 -14.27 8.30
C GLY A 7 -21.22 -13.02 7.52
N SER A 8 -22.11 -12.05 7.43
CA SER A 8 -21.88 -10.79 6.71
C SER A 8 -21.85 -9.60 7.67
N SER A 9 -21.17 -8.54 7.25
CA SER A 9 -21.19 -7.23 7.88
C SER A 9 -21.81 -6.20 6.94
N GLU A 10 -22.11 -5.02 7.47
CA GLU A 10 -22.57 -3.87 6.69
C GLU A 10 -21.39 -3.08 6.05
N LEU A 11 -20.17 -3.61 6.08
CA LEU A 11 -19.00 -2.94 5.50
C LEU A 11 -19.08 -2.89 3.98
N GLY A 12 -18.84 -1.70 3.43
CA GLY A 12 -18.64 -1.53 1.99
C GLY A 12 -17.35 -2.21 1.51
N HIS A 13 -17.21 -2.32 0.17
CA HIS A 13 -16.03 -2.93 -0.46
C HIS A 13 -14.72 -2.29 0.01
N HIS A 14 -14.70 -0.97 0.17
CA HIS A 14 -13.60 -0.22 0.76
C HIS A 14 -14.11 0.61 1.92
N THR A 15 -13.55 0.42 3.10
CA THR A 15 -13.88 1.18 4.30
C THR A 15 -12.61 1.70 4.96
N VAL A 16 -12.63 2.94 5.44
CA VAL A 16 -11.53 3.54 6.21
C VAL A 16 -12.06 4.04 7.53
N PHE A 17 -11.43 3.63 8.63
CA PHE A 17 -11.63 4.21 9.95
C PHE A 17 -10.48 5.15 10.25
N PHE A 18 -10.79 6.44 10.39
CA PHE A 18 -9.82 7.43 10.80
C PHE A 18 -9.66 7.44 12.33
N PRO A 19 -8.44 7.66 12.83
CA PRO A 19 -8.22 7.88 14.26
C PRO A 19 -8.70 9.28 14.65
N LYS A 20 -8.74 9.55 15.96
CA LYS A 20 -9.11 10.90 16.44
C LYS A 20 -8.04 11.96 16.13
N ASP A 21 -6.78 11.56 16.18
CA ASP A 21 -5.62 12.38 15.89
C ASP A 21 -4.82 11.71 14.78
N TYR A 22 -4.95 12.24 13.56
CA TYR A 22 -4.30 11.66 12.38
C TYR A 22 -2.82 12.06 12.27
N ASP A 23 -2.45 13.22 12.80
CA ASP A 23 -1.06 13.70 12.76
C ASP A 23 -0.16 12.83 13.64
N ALA A 24 -0.69 12.30 14.75
CA ALA A 24 0.01 11.34 15.60
C ALA A 24 0.51 10.08 14.87
N GLU A 25 -0.15 9.66 13.78
CA GLU A 25 0.30 8.54 12.95
C GLU A 25 1.64 8.88 12.26
N PHE A 26 1.73 10.05 11.64
CA PHE A 26 2.94 10.50 10.94
C PHE A 26 4.10 10.74 11.91
N ASP A 27 3.84 11.40 13.04
CA ASP A 27 4.85 11.63 14.08
C ASP A 27 5.40 10.30 14.61
N SER A 28 4.52 9.33 14.88
CA SER A 28 4.93 8.04 15.40
C SER A 28 5.77 7.26 14.40
N ILE A 29 5.37 7.24 13.13
CA ILE A 29 6.02 6.45 12.08
C ILE A 29 7.35 7.07 11.64
N PHE A 30 7.38 8.37 11.39
CA PHE A 30 8.53 9.03 10.76
C PHE A 30 9.50 9.65 11.76
N GLU A 31 9.02 10.19 12.88
CA GLU A 31 9.89 10.81 13.89
C GLU A 31 10.27 9.81 14.98
N LYS A 32 9.28 9.17 15.60
CA LYS A 32 9.48 8.25 16.73
C LYS A 32 9.83 6.82 16.28
N ARG A 33 9.70 6.53 14.98
CA ARG A 33 9.97 5.22 14.34
C ARG A 33 9.32 4.05 15.08
N ARG A 34 8.06 4.20 15.50
CA ARG A 34 7.27 3.18 16.19
C ARG A 34 5.84 3.15 15.67
N PRO A 35 5.13 2.01 15.74
CA PRO A 35 3.72 1.98 15.40
C PRO A 35 2.93 2.94 16.31
N VAL A 36 1.90 3.57 15.73
CA VAL A 36 1.00 4.47 16.46
C VAL A 36 -0.07 3.66 17.22
N GLU A 37 -0.57 4.19 18.33
CA GLU A 37 -1.58 3.52 19.16
C GLU A 37 -2.98 3.53 18.53
N ASP A 38 -3.37 4.57 17.79
CA ASP A 38 -4.65 4.65 17.06
C ASP A 38 -4.33 4.98 15.60
N PRO A 39 -4.06 3.98 14.74
CA PRO A 39 -3.79 4.20 13.33
C PRO A 39 -5.07 4.40 12.51
N ALA A 40 -4.93 4.92 11.30
CA ALA A 40 -5.99 4.74 10.30
C ALA A 40 -6.04 3.27 9.87
N ILE A 41 -7.26 2.72 9.83
CA ILE A 41 -7.50 1.32 9.47
C ILE A 41 -8.27 1.28 8.16
N TYR A 42 -7.61 0.78 7.11
CA TYR A 42 -8.25 0.48 5.83
C TYR A 42 -8.68 -0.98 5.80
N ILE A 43 -9.92 -1.25 5.36
CA ILE A 43 -10.47 -2.58 5.14
C ILE A 43 -10.97 -2.67 3.70
N CYS A 44 -10.46 -3.67 2.97
CA CYS A 44 -11.02 -4.14 1.73
C CYS A 44 -11.87 -5.38 2.01
N ASN A 45 -13.18 -5.30 1.77
CA ASN A 45 -14.14 -6.40 1.90
C ASN A 45 -14.76 -6.73 0.52
N PRO A 46 -14.01 -7.41 -0.37
CA PRO A 46 -14.51 -7.74 -1.69
C PRO A 46 -15.68 -8.73 -1.61
N ASN A 47 -16.81 -8.36 -2.21
CA ASN A 47 -17.92 -9.28 -2.42
C ASN A 47 -17.73 -10.11 -3.70
N ASP A 48 -16.65 -10.90 -3.74
CA ASP A 48 -16.33 -11.83 -4.83
C ASP A 48 -16.27 -13.25 -4.29
N SER A 49 -17.10 -14.15 -4.82
CA SER A 49 -17.13 -15.56 -4.40
C SER A 49 -15.82 -16.30 -4.69
N LYS A 50 -15.04 -15.87 -5.68
CA LYS A 50 -13.71 -16.44 -6.00
C LYS A 50 -12.63 -16.08 -4.97
N MET A 51 -12.89 -15.06 -4.16
CA MET A 51 -11.99 -14.61 -3.10
C MET A 51 -12.33 -15.25 -1.74
N LYS A 52 -13.27 -16.20 -1.70
CA LYS A 52 -13.76 -16.86 -0.47
C LYS A 52 -13.43 -18.35 -0.50
N ARG A 53 -13.05 -18.91 0.65
CA ARG A 53 -12.95 -20.37 0.85
C ARG A 53 -14.27 -20.93 1.38
N ALA A 54 -14.46 -22.25 1.32
CA ALA A 54 -15.62 -22.88 1.95
C ALA A 54 -15.70 -22.54 3.45
N GLY A 55 -16.89 -22.19 3.94
CA GLY A 55 -17.12 -21.77 5.32
C GLY A 55 -16.72 -20.32 5.64
N VAL A 56 -16.31 -19.54 4.64
CA VAL A 56 -16.01 -18.10 4.79
C VAL A 56 -16.97 -17.29 3.92
N ASP A 57 -17.66 -16.35 4.56
CA ASP A 57 -18.64 -15.46 3.93
C ASP A 57 -18.04 -14.09 3.58
N GLU A 58 -17.01 -13.65 4.32
CA GLU A 58 -16.27 -12.41 4.07
C GLU A 58 -14.74 -12.62 4.13
N SER A 59 -14.01 -11.98 3.22
CA SER A 59 -12.54 -12.07 3.12
C SER A 59 -11.91 -10.70 3.24
N TRP A 60 -11.59 -10.26 4.45
CA TRP A 60 -11.07 -8.92 4.70
C TRP A 60 -9.55 -8.85 4.51
N SER A 61 -9.12 -7.87 3.72
CA SER A 61 -7.73 -7.40 3.71
C SER A 61 -7.65 -6.08 4.45
N VAL A 62 -6.97 -6.08 5.60
CA VAL A 62 -6.84 -4.92 6.48
C VAL A 62 -5.42 -4.36 6.37
N LEU A 63 -5.30 -3.07 6.06
CA LEU A 63 -4.03 -2.35 5.96
C LEU A 63 -4.00 -1.20 6.97
N ILE A 64 -2.83 -1.03 7.58
CA ILE A 64 -2.48 0.09 8.46
C ILE A 64 -1.12 0.62 8.04
N ASN A 65 -0.84 1.89 8.34
CA ASN A 65 0.50 2.43 8.15
C ASN A 65 1.41 1.94 9.29
N ALA A 66 2.64 1.55 8.96
CA ALA A 66 3.61 1.05 9.93
C ALA A 66 5.01 1.61 9.65
N PRO A 67 5.84 1.84 10.70
CA PRO A 67 7.26 2.13 10.50
C PRO A 67 7.99 0.94 9.87
N ARG A 68 9.13 1.24 9.26
CA ARG A 68 10.03 0.22 8.71
C ARG A 68 10.49 -0.76 9.79
N HIS A 69 10.75 -2.01 9.39
CA HIS A 69 11.52 -2.95 10.20
C HIS A 69 12.98 -2.46 10.31
N GLN A 70 13.40 -2.08 11.51
CA GLN A 70 14.73 -1.57 11.81
C GLN A 70 15.21 -2.04 13.19
N PRO A 71 15.63 -3.31 13.36
CA PRO A 71 15.97 -3.88 14.67
C PRO A 71 17.10 -3.18 15.44
N LYS A 72 17.95 -2.40 14.74
CA LYS A 72 19.13 -1.76 15.33
C LYS A 72 18.86 -0.34 15.82
N ASP A 73 18.07 0.43 15.07
CA ASP A 73 17.93 1.89 15.24
C ASP A 73 16.49 2.40 15.00
N GLY A 74 15.50 1.51 15.13
CA GLY A 74 14.09 1.79 15.01
C GLY A 74 13.24 0.66 15.58
N PHE A 75 12.05 0.43 15.01
CA PHE A 75 11.15 -0.61 15.49
C PHE A 75 11.56 -2.00 15.01
N ASN A 76 11.69 -2.93 15.96
CA ASN A 76 11.89 -4.34 15.66
C ASN A 76 10.54 -5.06 15.51
N TRP A 77 10.08 -5.23 14.26
CA TRP A 77 8.98 -6.14 13.92
C TRP A 77 9.36 -7.63 14.07
N ASP A 78 9.81 -8.05 15.25
CA ASP A 78 9.96 -9.48 15.55
C ASP A 78 8.60 -10.17 15.70
N GLU A 79 8.61 -11.49 15.89
CA GLU A 79 7.38 -12.27 16.00
C GLU A 79 6.47 -11.76 17.13
N LYS A 80 7.06 -11.45 18.29
CA LYS A 80 6.33 -10.98 19.47
C LYS A 80 5.65 -9.64 19.19
N SER A 81 6.42 -8.63 18.79
CA SER A 81 5.94 -7.27 18.57
C SER A 81 4.93 -7.21 17.43
N SER A 82 5.14 -8.01 16.38
CA SER A 82 4.20 -8.14 15.26
C SER A 82 2.87 -8.74 15.71
N LYS A 83 2.91 -9.81 16.51
CA LYS A 83 1.72 -10.47 17.03
C LYS A 83 0.95 -9.56 17.99
N GLU A 84 1.65 -8.91 18.93
CA GLU A 84 1.06 -7.96 19.88
C GLU A 84 0.33 -6.84 19.15
N TYR A 85 0.97 -6.22 18.17
CA TYR A 85 0.35 -5.15 17.41
C TYR A 85 -0.80 -5.65 16.52
N SER A 86 -0.70 -6.85 15.94
CA SER A 86 -1.83 -7.44 15.20
C SER A 86 -3.08 -7.62 16.07
N GLN A 87 -2.90 -8.05 17.31
CA GLN A 87 -3.97 -8.22 18.29
C GLN A 87 -4.55 -6.86 18.71
N HIS A 88 -3.70 -5.86 18.84
CA HIS A 88 -4.10 -4.48 19.08
C HIS A 88 -5.00 -3.93 17.97
N ILE A 89 -4.63 -4.12 16.69
CA ILE A 89 -5.49 -3.70 15.56
C ILE A 89 -6.85 -4.41 15.58
N ILE A 90 -6.90 -5.69 15.94
CA ILE A 90 -8.18 -6.41 16.10
C ILE A 90 -8.99 -5.80 17.25
N ASN A 91 -8.36 -5.49 18.40
CA ASN A 91 -9.05 -4.82 19.52
C ASN A 91 -9.67 -3.49 19.09
N LEU A 92 -8.93 -2.68 18.32
CA LEU A 92 -9.43 -1.40 17.81
C LEU A 92 -10.61 -1.57 16.86
N MET A 93 -10.56 -2.55 15.96
CA MET A 93 -11.68 -2.85 15.06
C MET A 93 -12.92 -3.33 15.83
N GLU A 94 -12.77 -4.20 16.83
CA GLU A 94 -13.89 -4.65 17.67
C GLU A 94 -14.45 -3.52 18.53
N ALA A 95 -13.59 -2.63 19.06
CA ALA A 95 -14.03 -1.43 19.79
C ALA A 95 -14.81 -0.44 18.89
N LYS A 96 -14.62 -0.50 17.57
CA LYS A 96 -15.42 0.25 16.57
C LYS A 96 -16.70 -0.49 16.13
N GLY A 97 -17.02 -1.63 16.76
CA GLY A 97 -18.25 -2.40 16.54
C GLY A 97 -18.14 -3.49 15.48
N LEU A 98 -16.94 -3.80 14.98
CA LEU A 98 -16.75 -4.89 14.03
C LEU A 98 -16.64 -6.22 14.78
N ASP A 99 -17.60 -7.11 14.60
CA ASP A 99 -17.52 -8.46 15.18
C ASP A 99 -16.53 -9.32 14.38
N ILE A 100 -15.40 -9.67 15.00
CA ILE A 100 -14.30 -10.40 14.36
C ILE A 100 -14.08 -11.74 15.05
N ARG A 101 -13.71 -11.74 16.33
CA ARG A 101 -13.25 -12.95 17.03
C ARG A 101 -14.32 -14.04 17.15
N SER A 102 -15.60 -13.67 17.17
CA SER A 102 -16.69 -14.66 17.21
C SER A 102 -16.91 -15.35 15.85
N ARG A 103 -16.51 -14.69 14.76
CA ARG A 103 -16.76 -15.11 13.37
C ARG A 103 -15.52 -15.67 12.65
N VAL A 104 -14.35 -15.52 13.23
CA VAL A 104 -13.07 -15.78 12.56
C VAL A 104 -12.85 -17.27 12.25
N GLU A 105 -12.51 -17.52 10.99
CA GLU A 105 -12.17 -18.82 10.42
C GLU A 105 -10.71 -18.89 9.96
N VAL A 106 -10.20 -17.74 9.55
CA VAL A 106 -8.81 -17.54 9.14
C VAL A 106 -8.35 -16.21 9.69
N LEU A 107 -7.19 -16.19 10.33
CA LEU A 107 -6.55 -14.96 10.77
C LEU A 107 -5.05 -15.06 10.50
N GLU A 108 -4.59 -14.24 9.57
CA GLU A 108 -3.18 -14.12 9.23
C GLU A 108 -2.74 -12.66 9.35
N TYR A 109 -1.49 -12.44 9.75
CA TYR A 109 -0.86 -11.13 9.71
C TYR A 109 0.43 -11.18 8.90
N ARG A 110 0.79 -10.02 8.33
CA ARG A 110 2.04 -9.80 7.63
C ARG A 110 2.62 -8.49 8.14
N SER A 111 3.76 -8.57 8.80
CA SER A 111 4.51 -7.44 9.33
C SER A 111 5.49 -6.89 8.28
N PRO A 112 6.07 -5.70 8.51
CA PRO A 112 7.20 -5.23 7.70
C PRO A 112 8.39 -6.21 7.68
N ALA A 113 8.65 -6.97 8.75
CA ALA A 113 9.68 -8.01 8.74
C ALA A 113 9.32 -9.20 7.84
N ASP A 114 8.04 -9.57 7.77
CA ASP A 114 7.57 -10.61 6.84
C ASP A 114 7.74 -10.16 5.39
N LEU A 115 7.45 -8.89 5.10
CA LEU A 115 7.64 -8.34 3.76
C LEU A 115 9.13 -8.30 3.37
N GLU A 116 10.01 -7.90 4.29
CA GLU A 116 11.46 -7.94 4.06
C GLU A 116 11.93 -9.35 3.73
N ARG A 117 11.54 -10.35 4.54
CA ARG A 117 11.96 -11.74 4.38
C ARG A 117 11.36 -12.42 3.16
N ASN A 118 10.06 -12.26 2.92
CA ASN A 118 9.32 -13.11 1.99
C ASN A 118 9.29 -12.54 0.57
N VAL A 119 9.39 -11.22 0.40
CA VAL A 119 9.32 -10.56 -0.90
C VAL A 119 10.51 -9.64 -1.18
N ASN A 120 11.58 -9.75 -0.40
CA ASN A 120 12.80 -8.95 -0.53
C ASN A 120 12.55 -7.43 -0.51
N ALA A 121 11.61 -6.97 0.31
CA ALA A 121 11.28 -5.54 0.47
C ALA A 121 12.09 -4.92 1.63
N PRO A 122 13.16 -4.14 1.40
CA PRO A 122 14.04 -3.69 2.49
C PRO A 122 13.33 -2.84 3.55
N GLY A 123 13.37 -3.28 4.80
CA GLY A 123 12.63 -2.71 5.93
C GLY A 123 11.11 -2.87 5.82
N GLY A 124 10.62 -3.72 4.93
CA GLY A 124 9.19 -3.94 4.64
C GLY A 124 8.53 -2.83 3.82
N SER A 125 9.30 -1.97 3.13
CA SER A 125 8.72 -0.88 2.34
C SER A 125 7.99 -1.38 1.11
N ILE A 126 6.70 -1.05 0.99
CA ILE A 126 5.85 -1.39 -0.15
C ILE A 126 6.00 -0.43 -1.34
N TYR A 127 6.64 0.74 -1.14
CA TYR A 127 6.83 1.77 -2.17
C TYR A 127 8.31 2.14 -2.42
N GLY A 128 9.25 1.36 -1.90
CA GLY A 128 10.69 1.65 -2.03
C GLY A 128 11.14 2.80 -1.12
N THR A 129 12.06 3.65 -1.58
CA THR A 129 12.61 4.74 -0.75
C THR A 129 11.55 5.83 -0.52
N SER A 130 11.30 6.17 0.75
CA SER A 130 10.30 7.18 1.13
C SER A 130 10.58 8.53 0.46
N SER A 131 9.58 9.11 -0.20
CA SER A 131 9.68 10.39 -0.90
C SER A 131 9.52 11.61 0.02
N ASN A 132 9.37 11.40 1.34
CA ASN A 132 8.84 12.39 2.29
C ASN A 132 9.83 13.44 2.81
N GLY A 133 11.08 13.46 2.33
CA GLY A 133 12.07 14.47 2.73
C GLY A 133 12.48 15.36 1.56
N ALA A 134 12.79 16.65 1.81
CA ALA A 134 13.33 17.58 0.81
C ALA A 134 14.65 17.10 0.17
N ARG A 135 15.31 16.10 0.78
CA ARG A 135 16.54 15.46 0.29
C ARG A 135 16.33 14.09 -0.36
N SER A 136 15.09 13.60 -0.46
CA SER A 136 14.77 12.28 -1.05
C SER A 136 15.19 12.17 -2.52
N ALA A 137 15.22 13.30 -3.24
CA ALA A 137 15.71 13.39 -4.62
C ALA A 137 17.22 13.20 -4.76
N PHE A 138 18.03 13.46 -3.72
CA PHE A 138 19.50 13.41 -3.79
C PHE A 138 20.08 12.01 -3.52
N TRP A 139 19.32 11.14 -2.85
CA TRP A 139 19.75 9.77 -2.50
C TRP A 139 19.08 8.70 -3.35
N ARG A 140 18.49 9.10 -4.49
CA ARG A 140 17.88 8.18 -5.42
C ARG A 140 18.97 7.29 -6.04
N ALA A 141 18.77 5.98 -5.95
CA ALA A 141 19.61 5.04 -6.70
C ALA A 141 19.52 5.36 -8.20
N ARG A 142 20.65 5.26 -8.91
CA ARG A 142 20.69 5.40 -10.37
C ARG A 142 19.69 4.44 -11.00
N ASN A 143 19.02 4.87 -12.07
CA ASN A 143 18.11 3.99 -12.79
C ASN A 143 18.91 2.83 -13.40
N ARG A 144 18.77 1.63 -12.82
CA ARG A 144 19.26 0.39 -13.44
C ARG A 144 18.05 -0.42 -13.86
N SER A 145 17.87 -0.58 -15.16
CA SER A 145 16.76 -1.31 -15.74
C SER A 145 17.23 -2.05 -16.97
N LYS A 146 16.65 -3.22 -17.24
CA LYS A 146 16.84 -3.91 -18.54
C LYS A 146 16.16 -3.16 -19.70
N ILE A 147 15.31 -2.17 -19.39
CA ILE A 147 14.69 -1.30 -20.37
C ILE A 147 15.65 -0.16 -20.67
N ARG A 148 16.31 -0.21 -21.84
CA ARG A 148 17.34 0.75 -22.28
C ARG A 148 16.91 2.22 -22.12
N ARG A 149 15.63 2.52 -22.35
CA ARG A 149 15.06 3.88 -22.19
C ARG A 149 15.02 4.35 -20.74
N VAL A 150 14.76 3.44 -19.79
CA VAL A 150 14.72 3.74 -18.35
C VAL A 150 16.14 3.82 -17.78
N GLU A 151 17.07 2.98 -18.26
CA GLU A 151 18.49 3.06 -17.90
C GLU A 151 19.15 4.34 -18.43
N ALA A 152 18.76 4.80 -19.62
CA ALA A 152 19.23 6.06 -20.21
C ALA A 152 18.51 7.30 -19.65
N ALA A 153 17.45 7.13 -18.86
CA ALA A 153 16.79 8.25 -18.20
C ALA A 153 17.77 8.84 -17.17
N GLY A 154 18.05 10.13 -17.28
CA GLY A 154 18.92 10.86 -16.37
C GLY A 154 18.57 10.62 -14.90
N ASP A 155 19.51 10.94 -14.01
CA ASP A 155 19.37 10.61 -12.59
C ASP A 155 18.42 11.58 -11.83
N THR A 156 17.83 12.58 -12.50
CA THR A 156 16.90 13.54 -11.87
C THR A 156 15.46 13.02 -11.81
N SER A 157 14.63 13.63 -10.95
CA SER A 157 13.18 13.35 -10.90
C SER A 157 12.46 13.80 -12.16
N ALA A 158 12.87 14.91 -12.77
CA ALA A 158 12.26 15.40 -14.00
C ALA A 158 12.52 14.45 -15.19
N ASP A 159 13.74 13.96 -15.33
CA ASP A 159 14.11 13.08 -16.45
C ASP A 159 13.37 11.74 -16.41
N VAL A 160 13.22 11.17 -15.21
CA VAL A 160 12.48 9.92 -15.03
C VAL A 160 10.98 10.10 -15.24
N VAL A 161 10.41 11.19 -14.73
CA VAL A 161 8.99 11.49 -14.98
C VAL A 161 8.74 11.62 -16.49
N LYS A 162 9.62 12.32 -17.22
CA LYS A 162 9.51 12.46 -18.67
C LYS A 162 9.55 11.11 -19.39
N VAL A 163 10.55 10.26 -19.08
CA VAL A 163 10.64 8.92 -19.69
C VAL A 163 9.45 8.05 -19.32
N GLY A 164 8.97 8.13 -18.07
CA GLY A 164 7.78 7.43 -17.61
C GLY A 164 6.52 7.86 -18.36
N VAL A 165 6.32 9.16 -18.55
CA VAL A 165 5.22 9.73 -19.34
C VAL A 165 5.30 9.27 -20.79
N ASP A 166 6.49 9.29 -21.41
CA ASP A 166 6.68 8.84 -22.79
C ASP A 166 6.28 7.36 -22.94
N ILE A 167 6.81 6.48 -22.09
CA ILE A 167 6.53 5.04 -22.12
C ILE A 167 5.05 4.77 -21.86
N ALA A 168 4.48 5.39 -20.83
CA ALA A 168 3.07 5.19 -20.48
C ALA A 168 2.13 5.68 -21.57
N SER A 169 2.45 6.79 -22.25
CA SER A 169 1.67 7.31 -23.38
C SER A 169 1.69 6.36 -24.58
N GLU A 170 2.86 5.81 -24.93
CA GLU A 170 3.00 4.84 -26.02
C GLU A 170 2.24 3.54 -25.74
N LEU A 171 2.38 3.00 -24.53
CA LEU A 171 1.66 1.79 -24.12
C LEU A 171 0.14 2.02 -24.10
N SER A 172 -0.29 3.17 -23.59
CA SER A 172 -1.70 3.56 -23.56
C SER A 172 -2.29 3.64 -24.97
N LYS A 173 -1.61 4.31 -25.92
CA LYS A 173 -2.03 4.36 -27.32
C LYS A 173 -2.15 2.96 -27.92
N LYS A 174 -1.13 2.13 -27.72
CA LYS A 174 -1.12 0.75 -28.23
C LYS A 174 -2.29 -0.07 -27.71
N LEU A 175 -2.62 0.06 -26.43
CA LEU A 175 -3.78 -0.62 -25.82
C LEU A 175 -5.10 -0.11 -26.40
N LEU A 176 -5.25 1.21 -26.59
CA LEU A 176 -6.43 1.80 -27.23
C LEU A 176 -6.57 1.33 -28.69
N ASP A 177 -5.47 1.24 -29.43
CA ASP A 177 -5.44 0.70 -30.81
C ASP A 177 -5.85 -0.79 -30.84
N TYR A 178 -5.60 -1.54 -29.77
CA TYR A 178 -6.09 -2.92 -29.59
C TYR A 178 -7.56 -3.01 -29.15
N GLY A 179 -8.25 -1.88 -28.96
CA GLY A 179 -9.68 -1.85 -28.63
C GLY A 179 -10.01 -2.17 -27.17
N VAL A 180 -9.08 -1.92 -26.22
CA VAL A 180 -9.42 -2.04 -24.80
C VAL A 180 -10.54 -1.04 -24.42
N PRO A 181 -11.46 -1.41 -23.52
CA PRO A 181 -12.59 -0.55 -23.18
C PRO A 181 -12.22 0.70 -22.36
N GLY A 182 -11.00 0.75 -21.81
CA GLY A 182 -10.54 1.89 -21.03
C GLY A 182 -9.16 1.66 -20.38
N LEU A 183 -8.65 2.70 -19.75
CA LEU A 183 -7.37 2.72 -19.03
C LEU A 183 -7.60 3.18 -17.59
N HIS A 184 -6.99 2.50 -16.62
CA HIS A 184 -7.01 2.88 -15.20
C HIS A 184 -5.59 3.29 -14.77
N PHE A 185 -5.44 4.53 -14.29
CA PHE A 185 -4.15 5.08 -13.88
C PHE A 185 -4.05 5.17 -12.36
N TYR A 186 -3.02 4.55 -11.78
CA TYR A 186 -2.63 4.77 -10.39
C TYR A 186 -1.82 6.07 -10.29
N THR A 187 -2.42 7.14 -9.78
CA THR A 187 -1.82 8.49 -9.79
C THR A 187 -0.84 8.72 -8.63
N MET A 188 -0.80 7.85 -7.63
CA MET A 188 0.08 7.99 -6.44
C MET A 188 -0.02 9.38 -5.78
N ASN A 189 -1.22 9.92 -5.67
CA ASN A 189 -1.51 11.28 -5.17
C ASN A 189 -0.81 12.41 -5.95
N ASN A 190 -0.35 12.16 -7.17
CA ASN A 190 0.21 13.16 -8.08
C ASN A 190 -0.46 13.08 -9.45
N ALA A 191 -1.31 14.06 -9.76
CA ALA A 191 -2.08 14.07 -11.00
C ALA A 191 -1.27 14.55 -12.23
N ALA A 192 -0.18 15.31 -12.05
CA ALA A 192 0.47 16.00 -13.16
C ALA A 192 0.98 15.05 -14.28
N PRO A 193 1.69 13.94 -13.98
CA PRO A 193 2.12 12.99 -15.01
C PRO A 193 0.95 12.32 -15.72
N THR A 194 -0.11 11.97 -14.97
CA THR A 194 -1.31 11.32 -15.54
C THR A 194 -2.08 12.27 -16.46
N ILE A 195 -2.22 13.55 -16.09
CA ILE A 195 -2.82 14.56 -16.95
C ILE A 195 -2.04 14.70 -18.26
N GLU A 196 -0.71 14.74 -18.18
CA GLU A 196 0.14 14.83 -19.37
C GLU A 196 -0.04 13.61 -20.29
N ILE A 197 -0.10 12.39 -19.72
CA ILE A 197 -0.36 11.17 -20.49
C ILE A 197 -1.72 11.26 -21.19
N ILE A 198 -2.78 11.64 -20.48
CA ILE A 198 -4.15 11.75 -21.01
C ILE A 198 -4.19 12.73 -22.20
N ASN A 199 -3.55 13.89 -22.08
CA ASN A 199 -3.47 14.88 -23.17
C ASN A 199 -2.72 14.31 -24.38
N ARG A 200 -1.60 13.60 -24.16
CA ARG A 200 -0.79 13.00 -25.24
C ARG A 200 -1.51 11.89 -26.01
N ILE A 201 -2.46 11.20 -25.37
CA ILE A 201 -3.25 10.13 -25.98
C ILE A 201 -4.61 10.61 -26.52
N GLY A 202 -4.92 11.91 -26.42
CA GLY A 202 -6.10 12.51 -27.04
C GLY A 202 -7.42 12.20 -26.33
N LEU A 203 -7.37 11.85 -25.04
CA LEU A 203 -8.58 11.61 -24.24
C LEU A 203 -9.09 12.86 -23.49
N ARG A 204 -8.36 13.98 -23.55
CA ARG A 204 -8.76 15.34 -23.16
C ARG A 204 -8.08 16.40 -24.00
#